data_AF-A0AB34JEL0-F1
#
_entry.id   AF-A0AB34JEL0-F1
#
_cell.length_a   1.000
_cell.length_b   1.000
_cell.length_c   1.000
_cell.angle_alpha   90.00
_cell.angle_beta   90.00
_cell.angle_gamma   90.00
#
_symmetry.space_group_name_H-M   'P 1'
#
loop_
_entity.id
_entity.type
_entity.pdbx_description
1 polymer ?
#
loop_
_entity_poly.entity_id
_entity_poly.type
_entity_poly.pdbx_seq_one_letter_code
_entity_poly.pdbx_strand_id
1 'polypeptide(L)'
;MAPSRLPGASASLLAGAVVGWRLGILIGHSLAMPCTAHSLDFVLLGALLGFAVARQPLGSSLAALLSASSPLPEAQAPAERPLLPPEARSGTSLYKQRRGVRYDRSILDLADWLGRAGRALDLNDVFWLWSTACDGPGVTETERSTLRHVLETHSVQPAAKEELLKHIEESERSAAAVGS
;
A
#
# COMPACT_ATOMS: atom_id res chain seq x y z
N MET A 1 -35.69 0.01 58.77
CA MET A 1 -34.55 -0.90 58.63
C MET A 1 -33.45 -0.13 57.89
N ALA A 2 -32.56 0.50 58.64
CA ALA A 2 -31.38 1.20 58.12
C ALA A 2 -30.16 0.24 58.20
N PRO A 3 -28.93 0.66 57.87
CA PRO A 3 -28.42 0.87 56.51
C PRO A 3 -27.07 0.14 56.30
N SER A 4 -26.63 -0.03 55.05
CA SER A 4 -25.22 -0.39 54.76
C SER A 4 -24.57 0.74 53.97
N ARG A 5 -23.57 1.34 54.59
CA ARG A 5 -22.87 2.57 54.24
C ARG A 5 -21.38 2.21 54.04
N LEU A 6 -20.77 2.83 53.02
CA LEU A 6 -19.34 3.21 52.88
C LEU A 6 -18.28 2.11 52.59
N PRO A 7 -17.00 2.46 52.34
CA PRO A 7 -16.35 3.65 51.72
C PRO A 7 -15.39 3.22 50.55
N GLY A 8 -14.93 4.06 49.62
CA GLY A 8 -13.83 5.04 49.78
C GLY A 8 -12.53 4.57 49.08
N ALA A 9 -11.60 5.52 48.84
CA ALA A 9 -10.24 5.39 48.29
C ALA A 9 -10.13 5.29 46.75
N SER A 10 -9.25 5.99 46.04
CA SER A 10 -8.26 7.02 46.38
C SER A 10 -7.84 7.72 45.09
N ALA A 11 -7.48 9.00 45.22
CA ALA A 11 -6.73 9.75 44.24
C ALA A 11 -5.34 9.12 44.01
N SER A 12 -4.85 9.17 42.77
CA SER A 12 -3.41 9.17 42.47
C SER A 12 -3.15 10.06 41.26
N LEU A 13 -2.72 11.29 41.56
CA LEU A 13 -1.82 12.09 40.74
C LEU A 13 -0.54 11.29 40.51
N LEU A 14 -0.11 11.14 39.25
CA LEU A 14 1.32 11.05 38.93
C LEU A 14 1.61 11.93 37.72
N ALA A 15 2.09 13.13 38.04
CA ALA A 15 3.07 13.83 37.22
C ALA A 15 4.37 13.01 37.24
N GLY A 16 5.08 12.95 36.11
CA GLY A 16 6.39 12.29 36.05
C GLY A 16 6.99 12.30 34.65
N ALA A 17 7.74 13.36 34.36
CA ALA A 17 8.62 13.48 33.20
C ALA A 17 9.74 12.43 33.21
N VAL A 18 10.11 11.89 32.04
CA VAL A 18 11.40 11.22 31.79
C VAL A 18 11.84 11.63 30.38
N VAL A 19 12.67 12.68 30.29
CA VAL A 19 14.13 12.62 30.05
C VAL A 19 14.45 12.20 28.63
N GLY A 20 14.91 13.20 27.86
CA GLY A 20 15.43 13.04 26.51
C GLY A 20 16.71 12.22 26.46
N TRP A 21 16.84 11.51 25.34
CA TRP A 21 18.05 10.77 24.99
C TRP A 21 18.76 11.56 23.87
N ARG A 22 19.77 12.34 24.26
CA ARG A 22 20.88 12.75 23.41
C ARG A 22 22.06 11.86 23.76
N LEU A 23 22.58 11.14 22.77
CA LEU A 23 23.96 10.66 22.53
C LEU A 23 23.78 9.53 21.49
N GLY A 24 24.12 9.66 20.21
CA GLY A 24 25.44 10.02 19.69
C GLY A 24 26.36 8.81 19.83
N ILE A 25 26.80 8.22 18.70
CA ILE A 25 28.17 7.73 18.42
C ILE A 25 28.27 6.73 17.25
N LEU A 26 29.23 7.07 16.36
CA LEU A 26 30.08 6.29 15.44
C LEU A 26 29.47 5.23 14.49
N ILE A 27 29.62 5.44 13.17
CA ILE A 27 30.76 5.00 12.33
C ILE A 27 30.97 3.47 12.39
N GLY A 28 30.60 2.82 11.30
CA GLY A 28 30.94 1.43 11.00
C GLY A 28 30.91 1.21 9.49
N HIS A 29 31.94 1.67 8.79
CA HIS A 29 32.29 1.21 7.45
C HIS A 29 32.53 -0.31 7.52
N SER A 30 31.75 -1.11 6.78
CA SER A 30 32.08 -2.51 6.53
C SER A 30 32.08 -2.75 5.02
N LEU A 31 33.28 -3.08 4.54
CA LEU A 31 33.62 -3.44 3.18
C LEU A 31 33.16 -4.86 2.86
N ALA A 32 33.18 -5.16 1.55
CA ALA A 32 33.30 -6.47 0.92
C ALA A 32 31.99 -7.18 0.53
N MET A 33 31.81 -7.74 -0.68
CA MET A 33 32.45 -7.77 -2.01
C MET A 33 31.54 -8.74 -2.85
N PRO A 34 31.84 -9.10 -4.12
CA PRO A 34 30.88 -9.21 -5.21
C PRO A 34 30.35 -10.64 -5.46
N CYS A 35 29.24 -10.73 -6.18
CA CYS A 35 28.84 -11.96 -6.87
C CYS A 35 28.79 -11.68 -8.38
N THR A 36 29.84 -12.11 -9.06
CA THR A 36 29.92 -12.19 -10.52
C THR A 36 28.97 -13.27 -11.02
N ALA A 37 28.05 -12.92 -11.93
CA ALA A 37 27.29 -13.87 -12.72
C ALA A 37 27.47 -13.56 -14.20
N HIS A 38 27.71 -14.63 -14.93
CA HIS A 38 28.31 -14.71 -16.26
C HIS A 38 27.44 -14.21 -17.41
N SER A 39 28.17 -13.79 -18.45
CA SER A 39 27.80 -13.74 -19.86
C SER A 39 26.76 -14.77 -20.29
N LEU A 40 25.83 -14.35 -21.15
CA LEU A 40 25.62 -15.02 -22.44
C LEU A 40 25.18 -14.00 -23.49
N ASP A 41 26.07 -13.84 -24.47
CA ASP A 41 25.90 -13.14 -25.73
C ASP A 41 24.73 -13.71 -26.54
N PHE A 42 23.80 -12.85 -26.97
CA PHE A 42 22.82 -13.19 -28.00
C PHE A 42 23.21 -12.50 -29.32
N VAL A 43 24.01 -13.26 -30.07
CA VAL A 43 24.24 -13.28 -31.52
C VAL A 43 22.97 -12.85 -32.30
N LEU A 44 22.99 -11.75 -33.08
CA LEU A 44 23.44 -11.60 -34.48
C LEU A 44 22.30 -11.80 -35.51
N LEU A 45 22.25 -10.88 -36.50
CA LEU A 45 21.59 -10.96 -37.82
C LEU A 45 20.04 -11.00 -37.83
N GLY A 46 19.28 -10.20 -38.59
CA GLY A 46 19.54 -9.41 -39.79
C GLY A 46 18.41 -9.70 -40.81
N ALA A 47 17.66 -8.69 -41.26
CA ALA A 47 16.86 -8.67 -42.50
C ALA A 47 16.18 -7.29 -42.63
N LEU A 48 16.66 -6.37 -43.46
CA LEU A 48 16.22 -6.19 -44.86
C LEU A 48 14.69 -6.24 -45.02
N LEU A 49 14.05 -5.08 -45.05
CA LEU A 49 12.90 -4.80 -45.91
C LEU A 49 12.75 -3.28 -46.04
N GLY A 50 12.84 -2.80 -47.28
CA GLY A 50 12.76 -1.39 -47.61
C GLY A 50 11.42 -0.79 -47.24
N PHE A 51 11.46 0.38 -46.60
CA PHE A 51 10.30 1.26 -46.54
C PHE A 51 10.56 2.46 -47.45
N ALA A 52 9.85 2.45 -48.56
CA ALA A 52 9.85 3.50 -49.56
C ALA A 52 9.50 4.85 -48.91
N VAL A 53 10.35 5.85 -49.16
CA VAL A 53 10.09 7.24 -48.75
C VAL A 53 8.97 7.79 -49.63
N ALA A 54 7.75 7.79 -49.11
CA ALA A 54 6.62 8.47 -49.74
C ALA A 54 6.70 9.97 -49.40
N ARG A 55 7.11 10.78 -50.38
CA ARG A 55 6.95 12.24 -50.37
C ARG A 55 5.46 12.56 -50.20
N GLN A 56 5.09 13.21 -49.10
CA GLN A 56 3.78 13.86 -48.98
C GLN A 56 3.88 15.29 -49.56
N PRO A 57 2.93 15.71 -50.42
CA PRO A 57 2.89 17.06 -50.96
C PRO A 57 2.49 18.06 -49.88
N LEU A 58 3.24 19.15 -49.82
CA LEU A 58 2.90 20.38 -49.10
C LEU A 58 1.61 20.96 -49.73
N GLY A 59 0.49 20.80 -49.05
CA GLY A 59 -0.82 21.25 -49.50
C GLY A 59 -1.66 21.78 -48.36
N SER A 60 -1.49 23.07 -48.08
CA SER A 60 -2.57 24.04 -47.81
C SER A 60 -3.79 23.56 -47.02
N SER A 61 -3.76 23.72 -45.70
CA SER A 61 -4.97 23.94 -44.89
C SER A 61 -4.61 24.57 -43.55
N LEU A 62 -4.45 25.91 -43.55
CA LEU A 62 -4.35 26.71 -42.32
C LEU A 62 -5.72 26.98 -41.66
N ALA A 63 -6.80 26.33 -42.12
CA ALA A 63 -8.18 26.60 -41.68
C ALA A 63 -8.75 25.58 -40.69
N ALA A 64 -7.94 24.65 -40.17
CA ALA A 64 -8.38 23.60 -39.24
C ALA A 64 -7.83 23.76 -37.80
N LEU A 65 -7.33 24.94 -37.43
CA LEU A 65 -6.71 25.19 -36.11
C LEU A 65 -7.63 25.88 -35.09
N LEU A 66 -8.92 26.12 -35.38
CA LEU A 66 -9.80 26.93 -34.52
C LEU A 66 -11.13 26.25 -34.08
N SER A 67 -11.22 24.93 -34.11
CA SER A 67 -12.39 24.20 -33.56
C SER A 67 -12.02 22.87 -32.90
N ALA A 68 -10.97 22.89 -32.09
CA ALA A 68 -10.75 21.85 -31.10
C ALA A 68 -10.50 22.51 -29.74
N SER A 69 -11.52 23.21 -29.22
CA SER A 69 -11.69 23.32 -27.77
C SER A 69 -12.24 21.97 -27.29
N SER A 70 -11.44 20.93 -27.48
CA SER A 70 -11.60 19.72 -26.70
C SER A 70 -11.17 20.10 -25.29
N PRO A 71 -11.99 19.88 -24.24
CA PRO A 71 -11.44 19.90 -22.90
C PRO A 71 -10.25 18.93 -22.92
N LEU A 72 -9.07 19.45 -22.57
CA LEU A 72 -7.90 18.64 -22.33
C LEU A 72 -8.37 17.45 -21.48
N PRO A 73 -8.10 16.19 -21.89
CA PRO A 73 -8.34 15.07 -21.00
C PRO A 73 -7.56 15.40 -19.74
N GLU A 74 -8.32 15.66 -18.68
CA GLU A 74 -7.86 16.07 -17.36
C GLU A 74 -6.66 15.20 -17.04
N ALA A 75 -5.47 15.79 -17.12
CA ALA A 75 -4.20 15.11 -16.90
C ALA A 75 -4.34 14.47 -15.52
N GLN A 76 -4.40 13.14 -15.51
CA GLN A 76 -4.83 12.34 -14.38
C GLN A 76 -4.15 12.85 -13.12
N ALA A 77 -4.97 13.28 -12.17
CA ALA A 77 -4.54 13.72 -10.85
C ALA A 77 -3.52 12.72 -10.28
N PRO A 78 -2.45 13.20 -9.62
CA PRO A 78 -1.37 12.34 -9.16
C PRO A 78 -1.93 11.30 -8.19
N ALA A 79 -1.96 10.03 -8.63
CA ALA A 79 -2.17 8.80 -7.85
C ALA A 79 -2.80 8.99 -6.45
N GLU A 80 -3.97 9.62 -6.38
CA GLU A 80 -4.67 9.76 -5.11
C GLU A 80 -5.16 8.37 -4.70
N ARG A 81 -5.01 8.02 -3.41
CA ARG A 81 -5.50 6.76 -2.86
C ARG A 81 -6.94 6.56 -3.34
N PRO A 82 -7.30 5.40 -3.95
CA PRO A 82 -8.63 5.17 -4.45
C PRO A 82 -9.58 5.46 -3.30
N LEU A 83 -10.34 6.56 -3.43
CA LEU A 83 -11.34 6.88 -2.43
C LEU A 83 -12.36 5.77 -2.53
N LEU A 84 -12.31 4.83 -1.58
CA LEU A 84 -13.26 3.75 -1.52
C LEU A 84 -14.64 4.40 -1.47
N PRO A 85 -15.48 4.16 -2.50
CA PRO A 85 -16.68 4.94 -2.64
C PRO A 85 -17.65 4.59 -1.49
N PRO A 86 -18.54 5.52 -1.11
CA PRO A 86 -19.38 5.34 0.08
C PRO A 86 -20.16 4.03 0.10
N GLU A 87 -20.63 3.56 -1.06
CA GLU A 87 -21.37 2.31 -1.23
C GLU A 87 -20.54 1.04 -1.00
N ALA A 88 -19.22 1.11 -1.11
CA ALA A 88 -18.33 -0.01 -0.86
C ALA A 88 -18.06 -0.22 0.64
N ARG A 89 -18.41 0.75 1.49
CA ARG A 89 -18.24 0.67 2.94
C ARG A 89 -19.35 -0.16 3.55
N SER A 90 -19.00 -1.22 4.26
CA SER A 90 -19.95 -2.10 4.92
C SER A 90 -20.50 -1.54 6.25
N GLY A 91 -20.05 -0.36 6.69
CA GLY A 91 -20.64 0.41 7.79
C GLY A 91 -19.71 1.48 8.35
N THR A 92 -20.06 2.07 9.50
CA THR A 92 -19.37 3.24 10.07
C THR A 92 -18.27 2.97 11.09
N SER A 93 -18.25 1.80 11.75
CA SER A 93 -17.22 1.49 12.76
C SER A 93 -15.90 1.05 12.12
N LEU A 94 -14.78 1.39 12.77
CA LEU A 94 -13.43 1.11 12.28
C LEU A 94 -13.11 -0.39 12.15
N TYR A 95 -13.70 -1.22 13.02
CA TYR A 95 -13.43 -2.65 13.03
C TYR A 95 -14.62 -3.47 12.54
N LYS A 96 -14.33 -4.65 11.99
CA LYS A 96 -15.30 -5.67 11.61
C LYS A 96 -14.90 -7.00 12.24
N GLN A 97 -15.86 -7.71 12.83
CA GLN A 97 -15.61 -9.02 13.41
C GLN A 97 -16.00 -10.12 12.42
N ARG A 98 -15.11 -11.07 12.20
CA ARG A 98 -15.39 -12.31 11.46
C ARG A 98 -14.92 -13.48 12.32
N ARG A 99 -15.82 -14.42 12.65
CA ARG A 99 -15.52 -15.63 13.46
C ARG A 99 -14.81 -15.34 14.80
N GLY A 100 -15.20 -14.25 15.48
CA GLY A 100 -14.63 -13.86 16.77
C GLY A 100 -13.28 -13.12 16.70
N VAL A 101 -12.70 -12.96 15.51
CA VAL A 101 -11.48 -12.17 15.29
C VAL A 101 -11.85 -10.76 14.81
N ARG A 102 -11.19 -9.74 15.35
CA ARG A 102 -11.35 -8.34 14.94
C ARG A 102 -10.38 -8.02 13.80
N TYR A 103 -10.91 -7.42 12.75
CA TYR A 103 -10.17 -6.98 11.58
C TYR A 103 -10.44 -5.51 11.30
N ASP A 104 -9.52 -4.88 10.58
CA ASP A 104 -9.68 -3.51 10.08
C ASP A 104 -10.75 -3.48 8.98
N ARG A 105 -11.77 -2.63 9.15
CA ARG A 105 -12.88 -2.55 8.17
C ARG A 105 -12.42 -1.95 6.86
N SER A 106 -11.59 -0.92 6.89
CA SER A 106 -11.19 -0.19 5.69
C SER A 106 -10.39 -1.07 4.74
N ILE A 107 -9.48 -1.88 5.27
CA ILE A 107 -8.70 -2.86 4.50
C ILE A 107 -9.61 -3.96 3.94
N LEU A 108 -10.54 -4.49 4.74
CA LEU A 108 -11.46 -5.55 4.28
C LEU A 108 -12.41 -5.06 3.20
N ASP A 109 -13.03 -3.89 3.39
CA ASP A 109 -13.95 -3.33 2.41
C ASP A 109 -13.22 -2.97 1.11
N LEU A 110 -11.96 -2.51 1.19
CA LEU A 110 -11.11 -2.31 0.02
C LEU A 110 -10.78 -3.62 -0.70
N ALA A 111 -10.40 -4.68 0.02
CA ALA A 111 -10.15 -5.99 -0.58
C ALA A 111 -11.41 -6.57 -1.24
N ASP A 112 -12.56 -6.49 -0.57
CA ASP A 112 -13.87 -6.91 -1.08
C ASP A 112 -14.23 -6.12 -2.35
N TRP A 113 -13.95 -4.82 -2.39
CA TRP A 113 -14.20 -3.95 -3.54
C TRP A 113 -13.26 -4.21 -4.72
N LEU A 114 -11.97 -4.41 -4.47
CA LEU A 114 -10.98 -4.67 -5.52
C LEU A 114 -11.16 -6.07 -6.12
N GLY A 115 -11.50 -7.07 -5.29
CA GLY A 115 -11.70 -8.46 -5.68
C GLY A 115 -13.12 -8.80 -6.17
N ARG A 116 -14.01 -7.80 -6.29
CA ARG A 116 -15.38 -8.01 -6.80
C ARG A 116 -15.36 -8.58 -8.22
N ALA A 117 -16.48 -9.18 -8.62
CA ALA A 117 -16.61 -9.90 -9.88
C ALA A 117 -15.59 -11.05 -10.07
N GLY A 118 -14.99 -11.55 -8.97
CA GLY A 118 -14.04 -12.66 -9.01
C GLY A 118 -12.67 -12.30 -9.60
N ARG A 119 -12.33 -11.00 -9.66
CA ARG A 119 -11.04 -10.55 -10.16
C ARG A 119 -9.93 -10.89 -9.17
N ALA A 120 -8.80 -11.38 -9.68
CA ALA A 120 -7.59 -11.56 -8.88
C ALA A 120 -6.92 -10.21 -8.59
N LEU A 121 -6.51 -9.97 -7.35
CA LEU A 121 -5.80 -8.76 -6.94
C LEU A 121 -4.40 -8.72 -7.56
N ASP A 122 -4.07 -7.59 -8.18
CA ASP A 122 -2.77 -7.33 -8.80
C ASP A 122 -1.80 -6.61 -7.84
N LEU A 123 -0.62 -6.26 -8.34
CA LEU A 123 0.41 -5.55 -7.57
C LEU A 123 -0.05 -4.15 -7.11
N ASN A 124 -0.82 -3.45 -7.93
CA ASN A 124 -1.31 -2.12 -7.61
C ASN A 124 -2.40 -2.18 -6.53
N ASP A 125 -3.30 -3.17 -6.61
CA ASP A 125 -4.30 -3.44 -5.58
C ASP A 125 -3.66 -3.70 -4.21
N VAL A 126 -2.59 -4.51 -4.20
CA VAL A 126 -1.81 -4.81 -2.99
C VAL A 126 -1.15 -3.55 -2.44
N PHE A 127 -0.60 -2.69 -3.31
CA PHE A 127 -0.04 -1.41 -2.88
C PHE A 127 -1.09 -0.53 -2.20
N TRP A 128 -2.33 -0.51 -2.71
CA TRP A 128 -3.43 0.23 -2.07
C TRP A 128 -3.84 -0.35 -0.72
N LEU A 129 -3.90 -1.68 -0.61
CA LEU A 129 -4.15 -2.36 0.67
C LEU A 129 -3.07 -2.01 1.70
N TRP A 130 -1.80 -2.06 1.30
CA TRP A 130 -0.67 -1.72 2.17
C TRP A 130 -0.67 -0.24 2.56
N SER A 131 -0.90 0.65 1.60
CA SER A 131 -1.03 2.09 1.85
C SER A 131 -2.16 2.40 2.84
N THR A 132 -3.28 1.68 2.76
CA THR A 132 -4.40 1.82 3.69
C THR A 132 -4.04 1.35 5.10
N ALA A 133 -3.24 0.28 5.22
CA ALA A 133 -2.71 -0.17 6.51
C ALA A 133 -1.67 0.79 7.12
N CYS A 134 -0.96 1.57 6.29
CA CYS A 134 0.08 2.51 6.71
C CYS A 134 -0.45 3.92 6.97
N ASP A 135 -1.76 4.12 7.16
CA ASP A 135 -2.35 5.45 7.35
C ASP A 135 -1.97 6.12 8.67
N GLY A 136 -1.46 5.33 9.63
CA GLY A 136 -1.07 5.78 10.96
C GLY A 136 0.44 5.80 11.22
N PRO A 137 0.86 5.91 12.50
CA PRO A 137 2.27 5.93 12.91
C PRO A 137 3.01 4.60 12.69
N GLY A 138 2.31 3.57 12.22
CA GLY A 138 2.85 2.26 11.91
C GLY A 138 1.73 1.25 11.72
N VAL A 139 2.09 0.06 11.24
CA VAL A 139 1.15 -1.05 11.03
C VAL A 139 0.98 -1.82 12.35
N THR A 140 -0.25 -1.85 12.83
CA THR A 140 -0.68 -2.56 14.03
C THR A 140 -0.84 -4.05 13.80
N GLU A 141 -0.90 -4.83 14.88
CA GLU A 141 -1.16 -6.27 14.80
C GLU A 141 -2.50 -6.61 14.14
N THR A 142 -3.52 -5.78 14.36
CA THR A 142 -4.84 -5.98 13.76
C THR A 142 -4.81 -5.78 12.25
N GLU A 143 -4.09 -4.77 11.76
CA GLU A 143 -3.94 -4.51 10.32
C GLU A 143 -3.15 -5.65 9.65
N ARG A 144 -2.06 -6.13 10.26
CA ARG A 144 -1.30 -7.31 9.77
C ARG A 144 -2.17 -8.56 9.69
N SER A 145 -2.92 -8.86 10.75
CA SER A 145 -3.86 -9.99 10.77
C SER A 145 -4.93 -9.86 9.69
N THR A 146 -5.38 -8.63 9.42
CA THR A 146 -6.35 -8.34 8.36
C THR A 146 -5.78 -8.60 6.97
N LEU A 147 -4.54 -8.14 6.71
CA LEU A 147 -3.88 -8.38 5.43
C LEU A 147 -3.64 -9.88 5.17
N ARG A 148 -3.28 -10.65 6.20
CA ARG A 148 -3.20 -12.11 6.11
C ARG A 148 -4.56 -12.73 5.76
N HIS A 149 -5.63 -12.29 6.42
CA HIS A 149 -6.98 -12.75 6.12
C HIS A 149 -7.39 -12.46 4.67
N VAL A 150 -6.97 -11.31 4.12
CA VAL A 150 -7.20 -10.97 2.71
C VAL A 150 -6.48 -11.94 1.77
N LEU A 151 -5.21 -12.29 2.05
CA LEU A 151 -4.43 -13.26 1.27
C LEU A 151 -5.02 -14.68 1.29
N GLU A 152 -5.73 -15.04 2.36
CA GLU A 152 -6.39 -16.34 2.49
C GLU A 152 -7.77 -16.38 1.82
N THR A 153 -8.48 -15.24 1.80
CA THR A 153 -9.88 -15.17 1.36
C THR A 153 -10.03 -14.77 -0.11
N HIS A 154 -9.15 -13.91 -0.63
CA HIS A 154 -9.21 -13.39 -1.99
C HIS A 154 -8.22 -14.11 -2.91
N SER A 155 -8.55 -14.16 -4.20
CA SER A 155 -7.57 -14.55 -5.23
C SER A 155 -6.58 -13.42 -5.43
N VAL A 156 -5.29 -13.68 -5.21
CA VAL A 156 -4.21 -12.70 -5.34
C VAL A 156 -3.18 -13.26 -6.32
N GLN A 157 -2.69 -12.43 -7.23
CA GLN A 157 -1.60 -12.81 -8.14
C GLN A 157 -0.36 -13.21 -7.34
N PRO A 158 0.41 -14.22 -7.77
CA PRO A 158 1.53 -14.76 -7.00
C PRO A 158 2.58 -13.70 -6.66
N ALA A 159 2.94 -12.85 -7.64
CA ALA A 159 3.86 -11.74 -7.42
C ALA A 159 3.32 -10.71 -6.41
N ALA A 160 2.02 -10.41 -6.47
CA ALA A 160 1.38 -9.47 -5.55
C ALA A 160 1.29 -10.03 -4.13
N LYS A 161 1.07 -11.33 -4.00
CA LYS A 161 1.08 -12.03 -2.71
C LYS A 161 2.47 -12.00 -2.06
N GLU A 162 3.53 -12.24 -2.83
CA GLU A 162 4.90 -12.20 -2.33
C GLU A 162 5.27 -10.80 -1.81
N GLU A 163 4.97 -9.75 -2.57
CA GLU A 163 5.22 -8.36 -2.14
C GLU A 163 4.43 -8.01 -0.87
N LEU A 164 3.16 -8.42 -0.76
CA LEU A 164 2.37 -8.15 0.45
C LEU A 164 2.94 -8.87 1.68
N LEU A 165 3.35 -10.13 1.52
CA LEU A 165 3.93 -10.92 2.61
C LEU A 165 5.24 -10.30 3.10
N LYS A 166 6.10 -9.88 2.18
CA LYS A 166 7.36 -9.21 2.49
C LYS A 166 7.12 -7.94 3.33
N HIS A 167 6.14 -7.13 2.97
CA HIS A 167 5.78 -5.94 3.75
C HIS A 167 5.25 -6.27 5.16
N ILE A 168 4.42 -7.31 5.29
CA ILE A 168 3.95 -7.78 6.60
C ILE A 168 5.14 -8.18 7.48
N GLU A 169 6.05 -9.02 6.97
CA GLU A 169 7.23 -9.49 7.70
C GLU A 169 8.17 -8.34 8.09
N GLU A 170 8.40 -7.38 7.20
CA GLU A 170 9.21 -6.20 7.49
C GLU A 170 8.61 -5.33 8.59
N SER A 171 7.28 -5.17 8.61
CA SER A 171 6.59 -4.44 9.68
C SER A 171 6.63 -5.17 11.03
N GLU A 172 6.60 -6.51 11.03
CA GLU A 172 6.77 -7.32 12.24
C GLU A 172 8.18 -7.22 12.78
N ARG A 173 9.19 -7.28 11.91
CA ARG A 173 10.59 -7.09 12.29
C ARG A 173 10.79 -5.70 12.90
N SER A 174 10.25 -4.67 12.26
CA SER A 174 10.30 -3.29 12.76
C SER A 174 9.62 -3.14 14.11
N ALA A 175 8.44 -3.76 14.30
CA ALA A 175 7.74 -3.76 15.59
C ALA A 175 8.51 -4.51 16.69
N ALA A 176 9.16 -5.63 16.37
CA ALA A 176 9.99 -6.39 17.32
C ALA A 176 11.25 -5.61 17.75
N ALA A 177 11.84 -4.83 16.83
CA ALA A 177 13.02 -4.01 17.12
C ALA A 177 12.73 -2.85 18.09
N VAL A 178 11.53 -2.27 18.06
CA VAL A 178 11.13 -1.18 18.98
C VAL A 178 10.83 -1.69 20.38
N GLY A 179 10.46 -2.96 20.53
CA GLY A 179 10.12 -3.57 21.82
C GLY A 179 11.29 -4.20 22.59
N SER A 180 12.52 -4.11 22.07
CA SER A 180 13.75 -4.66 22.68
C SER A 180 14.60 -3.54 23.28
#